data_AF-A0A525VFS2-F1
#
_entry.id   AF-A0A525VFS2-F1
#
_cell.length_a   1.000
_cell.length_b   1.000
_cell.length_c   1.000
_cell.angle_alpha   90.00
_cell.angle_beta   90.00
_cell.angle_gamma   90.00
#
_symmetry.space_group_name_H-M   'P 1'
#
loop_
_entity.id
_entity.type
_entity.pdbx_description
1 polymer ?
#
loop_
_entity_poly.entity_id
_entity_poly.type
_entity_poly.pdbx_seq_one_letter_code
_entity_poly.pdbx_strand_id
1 'polypeptide(L)'
;MTSGTDEPGTLHWWGPDGDQAIHVGKLEERLTSYREGDPLTVEVDETNTISGVHDLQFDLQINQTPPAGSDVQLLLSGTVSKLKSNFVFVRTPVGLVMLNSKIGVPRVKVGQPITLHIDSGHVTVTLPSAETATPRHNASPTP
;
A
#
# COMPACT_ATOMS: atom_id res chain seq x y z
N MET A 1 3.47 -11.34 15.25
CA MET A 1 2.35 -11.17 16.21
C MET A 1 2.93 -11.40 17.59
N THR A 2 3.14 -10.34 18.37
CA THR A 2 3.56 -10.50 19.75
C THR A 2 2.33 -10.83 20.58
N SER A 3 2.33 -11.98 21.26
CA SER A 3 1.31 -12.30 22.25
C SER A 3 1.37 -11.26 23.36
N GLY A 4 0.49 -10.25 23.25
CA GLY A 4 0.27 -9.25 24.27
C GLY A 4 -0.32 -9.90 25.51
N THR A 5 0.03 -9.37 26.67
CA THR A 5 -0.44 -9.84 27.96
C THR A 5 -1.88 -9.32 28.14
N ASP A 6 -2.88 -9.99 27.55
CA ASP A 6 -4.31 -9.68 27.74
C ASP A 6 -5.17 -10.88 27.28
N GLU A 7 -6.43 -10.94 27.69
CA GLU A 7 -7.36 -12.09 27.69
C GLU A 7 -7.17 -13.16 26.58
N PRO A 8 -7.25 -14.47 26.93
CA PRO A 8 -7.15 -15.55 25.95
C PRO A 8 -8.20 -15.38 24.84
N GLY A 9 -7.75 -15.44 23.59
CA GLY A 9 -8.61 -15.25 22.41
C GLY A 9 -8.73 -13.80 21.93
N THR A 10 -7.85 -12.90 22.37
CA THR A 10 -7.75 -11.53 21.86
C THR A 10 -6.43 -11.27 21.11
N LEU A 11 -6.49 -10.42 20.09
CA LEU A 11 -5.35 -9.93 19.32
C LEU A 11 -5.32 -8.40 19.38
N HIS A 12 -4.11 -7.83 19.50
CA HIS A 12 -3.90 -6.39 19.35
C HIS A 12 -3.81 -6.03 17.86
N TRP A 13 -4.68 -5.12 17.43
CA TRP A 13 -4.71 -4.55 16.10
C TRP A 13 -4.36 -3.08 16.18
N TRP A 14 -3.35 -2.69 15.39
CA TRP A 14 -2.97 -1.30 15.26
C TRP A 14 -3.63 -0.70 14.01
N GLY A 15 -4.71 0.04 14.21
CA GLY A 15 -5.47 0.71 13.17
C GLY A 15 -5.17 2.22 13.09
N PRO A 16 -5.79 2.94 12.14
CA PRO A 16 -5.73 4.40 12.09
C PRO A 16 -6.26 5.07 13.37
N ASP A 17 -7.16 4.40 14.09
CA ASP A 17 -7.72 4.86 15.37
C ASP A 17 -6.86 4.48 16.59
N GLY A 18 -5.71 3.81 16.39
CA GLY A 18 -4.79 3.39 17.44
C GLY A 18 -4.80 1.89 17.72
N ASP A 19 -4.30 1.52 18.90
CA ASP A 19 -4.27 0.15 19.39
C ASP A 19 -5.67 -0.28 19.87
N GLN A 20 -6.12 -1.43 19.41
CA GLN A 20 -7.42 -1.98 19.75
C GLN A 20 -7.35 -3.50 19.92
N ALA A 21 -8.03 -4.02 20.95
CA ALA A 21 -8.20 -5.45 21.13
C ALA A 21 -9.34 -5.98 20.25
N ILE A 22 -9.07 -7.06 19.50
CA ILE A 22 -10.01 -7.76 18.62
C ILE A 22 -10.17 -9.20 19.09
N HIS A 23 -11.41 -9.69 19.16
CA HIS A 23 -11.69 -11.08 19.50
C HIS A 23 -11.46 -12.02 18.31
N VAL A 24 -10.75 -13.10 18.57
CA VAL A 24 -10.39 -14.11 17.57
C VAL A 24 -11.60 -14.99 17.16
N GLY A 25 -12.61 -15.06 18.02
CA GLY A 25 -13.87 -15.76 17.75
C GLY A 25 -13.65 -17.24 17.41
N LYS A 26 -14.35 -17.74 16.40
CA LYS A 26 -14.29 -19.16 15.97
C LYS A 26 -13.10 -19.48 15.05
N LEU A 27 -12.28 -18.49 14.73
CA LEU A 27 -11.25 -18.60 13.68
C LEU A 27 -9.84 -18.80 14.24
N GLU A 28 -9.73 -19.09 15.54
CA GLU A 28 -8.48 -19.35 16.26
C GLU A 28 -7.64 -20.45 15.58
N GLU A 29 -8.25 -21.60 15.29
CA GLU A 29 -7.56 -22.72 14.63
C GLU A 29 -6.99 -22.30 13.26
N ARG A 30 -7.73 -21.50 12.49
CA ARG A 30 -7.29 -21.02 11.18
C ARG A 30 -6.11 -20.05 11.30
N LEU A 31 -6.13 -19.16 12.30
CA LEU A 31 -5.05 -18.21 12.56
C LEU A 31 -3.76 -18.89 13.04
N THR A 32 -3.88 -19.97 13.83
CA THR A 32 -2.70 -20.75 14.28
C THR A 32 -1.96 -21.47 13.15
N SER A 33 -2.59 -21.61 11.98
CA SER A 33 -1.94 -22.20 10.80
C SER A 33 -0.97 -21.26 10.09
N TYR A 34 -1.07 -19.95 10.35
CA TYR A 34 -0.20 -18.93 9.77
C TYR A 34 1.05 -18.72 10.63
N ARG A 35 2.18 -18.50 9.97
CA ARG A 35 3.44 -18.18 10.63
C ARG A 35 3.57 -16.69 10.82
N GLU A 36 4.35 -16.31 11.82
CA GLU A 36 4.73 -14.91 11.97
C GLU A 36 5.40 -14.40 10.69
N GLY A 37 4.88 -13.30 10.15
CA GLY A 37 5.31 -12.70 8.90
C GLY A 37 4.48 -13.09 7.68
N ASP A 38 3.56 -14.06 7.80
CA ASP A 38 2.66 -14.41 6.70
C ASP A 38 1.62 -13.30 6.47
N PRO A 39 1.48 -12.77 5.24
CA PRO A 39 0.46 -11.79 4.93
C PRO A 39 -0.91 -12.46 4.80
N LEU A 40 -1.87 -11.98 5.57
CA LEU A 40 -3.26 -12.41 5.53
C LEU A 40 -4.19 -11.20 5.65
N THR A 41 -5.40 -11.33 5.13
CA THR A 41 -6.48 -10.34 5.28
C THR A 41 -7.44 -10.84 6.35
N VAL A 42 -7.81 -9.97 7.30
CA VAL A 42 -8.79 -10.27 8.34
C VAL A 42 -10.04 -9.44 8.12
N GLU A 43 -11.21 -10.06 8.18
CA GLU A 43 -12.49 -9.37 8.29
C GLU A 43 -12.91 -9.30 9.75
N VAL A 44 -13.30 -8.11 10.19
CA VAL A 44 -13.73 -7.85 11.58
C VAL A 44 -15.14 -7.29 11.51
N ASP A 45 -16.06 -7.88 12.28
CA ASP A 45 -17.44 -7.43 12.34
C ASP A 45 -17.63 -6.21 13.26
N GLU A 46 -18.87 -5.71 13.31
CA GLU A 46 -19.26 -4.57 14.15
C GLU A 46 -19.06 -4.77 15.67
N THR A 47 -18.80 -6.00 16.12
CA THR A 47 -18.55 -6.34 17.53
C THR A 47 -17.07 -6.44 17.87
N ASN A 48 -16.18 -6.08 16.94
CA ASN A 48 -14.73 -6.31 17.03
C ASN A 48 -14.37 -7.80 17.13
N THR A 49 -15.11 -8.66 16.43
CA THR A 49 -14.80 -10.10 16.35
C THR A 49 -14.37 -10.45 14.93
N ILE A 50 -13.34 -11.28 14.80
CA ILE A 50 -12.88 -11.79 13.51
C ILE A 50 -13.96 -12.69 12.90
N SER A 51 -14.46 -12.30 11.73
CA SER A 51 -15.47 -13.03 10.95
C SER A 51 -14.88 -13.75 9.74
N GLY A 52 -13.68 -13.37 9.28
CA GLY A 52 -13.02 -13.94 8.10
C GLY A 52 -11.49 -13.81 8.13
N VAL A 53 -10.78 -14.78 7.52
CA VAL A 53 -9.30 -14.81 7.40
C VAL A 53 -8.90 -15.31 6.01
N HIS A 54 -8.41 -14.45 5.15
CA HIS A 54 -8.18 -14.77 3.74
C HIS A 54 -6.70 -14.70 3.42
N ASP A 55 -6.21 -15.63 2.61
CA ASP A 55 -4.91 -15.48 1.99
C ASP A 55 -4.93 -14.24 1.09
N LEU A 56 -3.88 -13.43 1.15
CA LEU A 56 -3.82 -12.20 0.37
C LEU A 56 -3.80 -12.53 -1.13
N GLN A 57 -4.93 -12.33 -1.80
CA GLN A 57 -5.03 -12.41 -3.24
C GLN A 57 -5.79 -11.18 -3.73
N PHE A 58 -5.15 -10.30 -4.49
CA PHE A 58 -5.86 -9.21 -5.13
C PHE A 58 -5.40 -9.04 -6.58
N ASP A 59 -6.40 -8.86 -7.44
CA ASP A 59 -6.27 -8.34 -8.80
C ASP A 59 -7.05 -7.02 -8.81
N LEU A 60 -6.33 -5.90 -8.76
CA LEU A 60 -6.94 -4.57 -8.73
C LEU A 60 -6.89 -3.97 -10.12
N GLN A 61 -8.04 -3.95 -10.80
CA GLN A 61 -8.17 -3.36 -12.13
C GLN A 61 -9.02 -2.08 -12.09
N ILE A 62 -8.37 -0.94 -12.29
CA ILE A 62 -9.02 0.38 -12.41
C ILE A 62 -9.11 0.73 -13.90
N ASN A 63 -10.32 0.67 -14.45
CA ASN A 63 -10.56 0.87 -15.89
C ASN A 63 -11.04 2.27 -16.27
N GLN A 64 -11.35 3.10 -15.28
CA GLN A 64 -11.85 4.46 -15.47
C GLN A 64 -11.42 5.36 -14.31
N THR A 65 -11.34 6.66 -14.56
CA THR A 65 -11.20 7.66 -13.50
C THR A 65 -12.51 7.74 -12.70
N PRO A 66 -12.46 7.87 -11.36
CA PRO A 66 -13.69 8.06 -10.58
C PRO A 66 -14.43 9.32 -11.02
N PRO A 67 -15.78 9.30 -11.08
CA PRO A 67 -16.57 10.51 -11.30
C PRO A 67 -16.29 11.57 -10.23
N ALA A 68 -16.45 12.85 -10.58
CA ALA A 68 -16.34 13.96 -9.63
C ALA A 68 -17.31 13.77 -8.46
N GLY A 69 -16.82 13.95 -7.23
CA GLY A 69 -17.62 13.75 -6.00
C GLY A 69 -17.72 12.31 -5.52
N SER A 70 -16.96 11.37 -6.09
CA SER A 70 -16.86 10.00 -5.57
C SER A 70 -16.02 9.96 -4.29
N ASP A 71 -16.51 9.28 -3.26
CA ASP A 71 -15.76 9.00 -2.03
C ASP A 71 -14.86 7.77 -2.26
N VAL A 72 -13.66 8.02 -2.78
CA VAL A 72 -12.66 6.98 -3.09
C VAL A 72 -11.30 7.50 -2.66
N GLN A 73 -10.58 6.70 -1.87
CA GLN A 73 -9.18 6.95 -1.51
C GLN A 73 -8.31 5.74 -1.88
N LEU A 74 -7.26 5.96 -2.67
CA LEU A 74 -6.25 4.96 -2.99
C LEU A 74 -4.87 5.59 -3.07
N LEU A 75 -3.94 5.09 -2.27
CA LEU A 75 -2.54 5.48 -2.30
C LEU A 75 -1.67 4.25 -2.59
N LEU A 76 -0.99 4.24 -3.74
CA LEU A 76 -0.13 3.14 -4.16
C LEU A 76 1.26 3.64 -4.54
N SER A 77 2.27 3.22 -3.77
CA SER A 77 3.67 3.57 -4.01
C SER A 77 4.49 2.36 -4.44
N GLY A 78 5.43 2.58 -5.35
CA GLY A 78 6.36 1.55 -5.77
C GLY A 78 7.39 2.04 -6.78
N THR A 79 8.08 1.09 -7.42
CA THR A 79 9.14 1.37 -8.39
C THR A 79 8.77 0.79 -9.75
N VAL A 80 8.92 1.58 -10.81
CA VAL A 80 8.69 1.11 -12.18
C VAL A 80 9.64 -0.03 -12.50
N SER A 81 9.11 -1.21 -12.77
CA SER A 81 9.88 -2.42 -13.06
C SER A 81 9.98 -2.70 -14.55
N LYS A 82 8.96 -2.30 -15.33
CA LYS A 82 8.90 -2.54 -16.77
C LYS A 82 7.99 -1.54 -17.47
N LEU A 83 8.34 -1.23 -18.71
CA LEU A 83 7.52 -0.47 -19.65
C LEU A 83 7.20 -1.37 -20.84
N LYS A 84 5.93 -1.49 -21.22
CA LYS A 84 5.50 -2.26 -22.39
C LYS A 84 4.30 -1.58 -23.05
N SER A 85 4.50 -1.05 -24.26
CA SER A 85 3.46 -0.30 -24.98
C SER A 85 2.88 0.82 -24.09
N ASN A 86 1.57 0.84 -23.86
CA ASN A 86 0.86 1.80 -23.01
C ASN A 86 0.74 1.35 -21.55
N PHE A 87 1.56 0.40 -21.10
CA PHE A 87 1.52 -0.10 -19.73
C PHE A 87 2.82 0.17 -18.98
N VAL A 88 2.67 0.69 -17.77
CA VAL A 88 3.71 0.86 -16.78
C VAL A 88 3.51 -0.20 -15.72
N PHE A 89 4.51 -1.05 -15.51
CA PHE A 89 4.49 -2.05 -14.45
C PHE A 89 5.24 -1.50 -13.26
N VAL A 90 4.59 -1.48 -12.10
CA VAL A 90 5.12 -0.94 -10.85
C VAL A 90 5.24 -2.08 -9.85
N ARG A 91 6.44 -2.32 -9.34
CA ARG A 91 6.66 -3.21 -8.22
C ARG A 91 6.31 -2.45 -6.94
N THR A 92 5.33 -2.93 -6.22
CA THR A 92 4.81 -2.36 -4.97
C THR A 92 4.96 -3.41 -3.85
N PRO A 93 4.84 -3.04 -2.56
CA PRO A 93 4.86 -4.01 -1.46
C PRO A 93 3.77 -5.07 -1.56
N VAL A 94 2.65 -4.72 -2.19
CA VAL A 94 1.49 -5.60 -2.33
C VAL A 94 1.63 -6.50 -3.58
N GLY A 95 2.49 -6.16 -4.54
CA GLY A 95 2.72 -6.98 -5.73
C GLY A 95 3.10 -6.18 -6.97
N LEU A 96 3.00 -6.83 -8.13
CA LEU A 96 3.20 -6.17 -9.42
C LEU A 96 1.88 -5.54 -9.88
N VAL A 97 1.84 -4.21 -9.95
CA VAL A 97 0.67 -3.47 -10.42
C VAL A 97 0.90 -3.00 -11.84
N MET A 98 -0.12 -3.14 -12.69
CA MET A 98 -0.11 -2.65 -14.06
C MET A 98 -0.94 -1.37 -14.16
N LEU A 99 -0.30 -0.29 -14.60
CA LEU A 99 -0.92 1.01 -14.83
C LEU A 99 -1.03 1.29 -16.34
N ASN A 100 -2.18 1.78 -16.79
CA ASN A 100 -2.36 2.23 -18.17
C ASN A 100 -1.85 3.67 -18.32
N SER A 101 -0.93 3.95 -19.23
CA SER A 101 -0.41 5.31 -19.44
C SER A 101 -1.47 6.30 -19.96
N LYS A 102 -2.62 5.81 -20.45
CA LYS A 102 -3.76 6.64 -20.89
C LYS A 102 -4.44 7.37 -19.73
N ILE A 103 -4.27 6.96 -18.47
CA ILE A 103 -4.80 7.69 -17.31
C ILE A 103 -3.91 8.88 -16.89
N GLY A 104 -3.09 9.40 -17.82
CA GLY A 104 -2.24 10.57 -17.56
C GLY A 104 -0.97 10.26 -16.77
N VAL A 105 -0.47 9.01 -16.81
CA VAL A 105 0.82 8.68 -16.17
C VAL A 105 1.92 9.43 -16.93
N PRO A 106 2.72 10.29 -16.25
CA PRO A 106 3.84 11.00 -16.87
C PRO A 106 4.84 10.03 -17.50
N ARG A 107 5.74 10.53 -18.36
CA ARG A 107 6.83 9.71 -18.90
C ARG A 107 7.74 9.27 -17.75
N VAL A 108 7.63 8.00 -17.37
CA VAL A 108 8.45 7.38 -16.34
C VAL A 108 9.53 6.49 -16.96
N LYS A 109 10.59 6.24 -16.21
CA LYS A 109 11.68 5.31 -16.57
C LYS A 109 11.65 4.09 -15.67
N VAL A 110 12.16 2.97 -16.17
CA VAL A 110 12.42 1.80 -15.33
C VAL A 110 13.41 2.18 -14.21
N GLY A 111 13.14 1.69 -13.01
CA GLY A 111 13.89 2.04 -11.79
C GLY A 111 13.39 3.31 -11.09
N GLN A 112 12.47 4.06 -11.70
CA GLN A 112 11.95 5.29 -11.11
C GLN A 112 10.88 5.00 -10.05
N PRO A 113 10.96 5.60 -8.85
CA PRO A 113 9.87 5.56 -7.89
C PRO A 113 8.66 6.35 -8.39
N ILE A 114 7.46 5.86 -8.07
CA ILE A 114 6.18 6.45 -8.46
C ILE A 114 5.15 6.23 -7.37
N THR A 115 4.31 7.24 -7.13
CA THR A 115 3.16 7.16 -6.25
C THR A 115 1.91 7.55 -7.02
N LEU A 116 0.94 6.65 -7.07
CA LEU A 116 -0.42 6.90 -7.57
C LEU A 116 -1.31 7.26 -6.37
N HIS A 117 -2.01 8.38 -6.48
CA HIS A 117 -2.99 8.81 -5.49
C HIS A 117 -4.31 9.12 -6.19
N ILE A 118 -5.38 8.46 -5.74
CA ILE A 118 -6.76 8.70 -6.17
C ILE A 118 -7.53 9.19 -4.95
N ASP A 119 -8.08 10.39 -5.03
CA ASP A 119 -8.86 10.99 -3.94
C ASP A 119 -9.95 11.90 -4.51
N SER A 120 -11.19 11.76 -4.02
CA SER A 120 -12.28 12.71 -4.26
C SER A 120 -12.54 13.04 -5.74
N GLY A 121 -12.32 12.07 -6.64
CA GLY A 121 -12.45 12.25 -8.10
C GLY A 121 -11.19 12.72 -8.83
N HIS A 122 -10.08 12.96 -8.11
CA HIS A 122 -8.79 13.33 -8.68
C HIS A 122 -7.84 12.14 -8.74
N VAL A 123 -7.09 12.02 -9.83
CA VAL A 123 -5.99 11.06 -9.98
C VAL A 123 -4.70 11.85 -10.15
N THR A 124 -3.74 11.62 -9.26
CA THR A 124 -2.42 12.26 -9.30
C THR A 124 -1.33 11.21 -9.31
N VAL A 125 -0.28 11.48 -10.08
CA VAL A 125 0.92 10.64 -10.13
C VAL A 125 2.11 11.48 -9.74
N THR A 126 2.75 11.11 -8.64
CA THR A 126 3.93 11.79 -8.13
C THR A 126 5.17 10.98 -8.47
N LEU A 127 6.18 11.68 -8.98
CA LEU A 127 7.52 11.15 -9.20
C LEU A 127 8.46 11.94 -8.29
N PRO A 128 9.22 11.29 -7.39
CA PRO A 128 10.30 11.96 -6.68
C PRO A 128 11.26 12.56 -7.71
N SER A 129 11.54 13.85 -7.61
CA SER A 129 12.60 14.48 -8.41
C SER A 129 13.91 13.77 -8.11
N ALA A 130 14.61 13.34 -9.16
CA ALA A 130 16.00 12.93 -9.04
C ALA A 130 16.82 14.18 -8.72
N GLU A 131 16.88 14.54 -7.44
CA GLU A 131 17.78 15.59 -6.98
C GLU A 131 19.20 15.09 -7.26
N THR A 132 19.80 15.68 -8.29
CA THR A 132 21.21 15.47 -8.58
C THR A 132 21.96 16.00 -7.37
N ALA A 133 22.55 15.11 -6.59
CA ALA A 133 23.49 15.44 -5.55
C ALA A 133 24.60 16.29 -6.19
N THR A 134 24.44 17.61 -6.10
CA THR A 134 25.44 18.56 -6.57
C THR A 134 26.44 18.66 -5.43
N PRO A 135 27.72 18.26 -5.61
CA PRO A 135 28.70 18.42 -4.57
C PRO A 135 28.87 19.92 -4.32
N ARG A 136 28.58 20.37 -3.09
CA ARG A 136 28.91 21.74 -2.67
C ARG A 136 30.43 21.87 -2.71
N HIS A 137 30.93 22.59 -3.71
CA HIS A 137 32.31 23.05 -3.74
C HIS A 137 32.50 24.01 -2.55
N ASN A 138 33.12 23.54 -1.48
CA ASN A 138 33.60 24.41 -0.41
C ASN A 138 34.74 25.27 -0.97
N ALA A 139 34.43 26.51 -1.33
CA ALA A 139 35.44 27.54 -1.49
C ALA A 139 35.82 28.05 -0.08
N SER A 140 37.02 27.72 0.37
CA SER A 140 37.63 28.37 1.54
C SER A 140 38.06 29.80 1.16
N PRO A 141 37.79 30.82 1.98
CA PRO A 141 38.39 32.13 1.80
C PRO A 141 39.79 32.15 2.42
N THR A 142 40.79 32.55 1.64
CA THR A 142 42.15 32.82 2.11
C THR A 142 42.21 34.17 2.82
N PRO A 143 42.88 34.30 3.99
CA PRO A 143 43.32 35.59 4.51
C PRO A 143 44.58 36.12 3.79
#